data_AF-A0A4W3GIQ6-F1
#
_entry.id   AF-A0A4W3GIQ6-F1
#
_cell.length_a   1.000
_cell.length_b   1.000
_cell.length_c   1.000
_cell.angle_alpha   90.00
_cell.angle_beta   90.00
_cell.angle_gamma   90.00
#
_symmetry.space_group_name_H-M   'P 1'
#
loop_
_entity.id
_entity.type
_entity.pdbx_description
1 polymer ?
#
loop_
_entity_poly.entity_id
_entity_poly.type
_entity_poly.pdbx_seq_one_letter_code
_entity_poly.pdbx_strand_id
1 'polypeptide(L)'
;MCLRVTLVFLSVPPQVLGSVKNKIELFAGTQEDFPTLLFKARKYLIARGKLDWTDSPGTVPPLRRSDTLVRSRKPSLGELILRHTHSPTRARQAAQHALKQVREGQVLHALTGSSMFKSSAEKQNEALRVKNAVYCAVIFTEFLKELAAIAQEHSVTSPFLLEGSEE
;
A
#
# COMPACT_ATOMS: atom_id res chain seq x y z
N MET A 1 24.88 -13.25 28.16
CA MET A 1 24.34 -12.11 27.38
C MET A 1 25.08 -11.88 26.06
N CYS A 2 26.40 -12.09 25.96
CA CYS A 2 27.15 -11.95 24.69
C CYS A 2 26.59 -12.74 23.49
N LEU A 3 26.13 -13.98 23.69
CA LEU A 3 25.54 -14.78 22.59
C LEU A 3 24.27 -14.13 21.99
N ARG A 4 23.48 -13.40 22.78
CA ARG A 4 22.26 -12.72 22.31
C ARG A 4 22.59 -11.47 21.49
N VAL A 5 23.65 -10.74 21.82
CA VAL A 5 24.11 -9.56 21.06
C VAL A 5 24.63 -10.00 19.69
N THR A 6 25.45 -11.04 19.66
CA THR A 6 25.92 -11.66 18.41
C THR A 6 24.73 -12.20 17.60
N LEU A 7 23.71 -12.80 18.23
CA LEU A 7 22.50 -13.26 17.54
C LEU A 7 21.66 -12.12 16.97
N VAL A 8 21.49 -10.98 17.66
CA VAL A 8 20.76 -9.83 17.12
C VAL A 8 21.48 -9.26 15.89
N PHE A 9 22.81 -9.11 15.95
CA PHE A 9 23.62 -8.67 14.81
C PHE A 9 23.78 -9.72 13.70
N LEU A 10 23.71 -11.02 13.99
CA LEU A 10 23.68 -12.09 12.98
C LEU A 10 22.30 -12.26 12.35
N SER A 11 21.22 -12.05 13.12
CA SER A 11 19.85 -12.32 12.70
C SER A 11 19.28 -11.26 11.75
N VAL A 12 19.77 -10.02 11.84
CA VAL A 12 19.42 -8.96 10.88
C VAL A 12 20.62 -8.73 9.97
N PRO A 13 20.62 -9.24 8.72
CA PRO A 13 21.77 -9.12 7.85
C PRO A 13 21.95 -7.64 7.47
N PRO A 14 23.09 -7.00 7.80
CA PRO A 14 23.33 -5.59 7.43
C PRO A 14 23.25 -5.36 5.92
N GLN A 15 23.53 -6.41 5.13
CA GLN A 15 23.36 -6.42 3.68
C GLN A 15 21.90 -6.19 3.25
N VAL A 16 20.95 -6.83 3.92
CA VAL A 16 19.52 -6.69 3.61
C VAL A 16 19.04 -5.28 3.96
N LEU A 17 19.41 -4.77 5.13
CA LEU A 17 19.07 -3.40 5.53
C LEU A 17 19.67 -2.37 4.56
N GLY A 18 20.93 -2.56 4.16
CA GLY A 18 21.58 -1.72 3.14
C GLY A 18 20.86 -1.76 1.80
N SER A 19 20.42 -2.95 1.35
CA SER A 19 19.64 -3.09 0.12
C SER A 19 18.31 -2.33 0.16
N VAL A 20 17.59 -2.44 1.28
CA VAL A 20 16.33 -1.72 1.49
C VAL A 20 16.55 -0.21 1.53
N LYS A 21 17.56 0.26 2.26
CA LYS A 21 17.96 1.68 2.29
C LYS A 21 18.23 2.22 0.88
N ASN A 22 19.05 1.52 0.11
CA ASN A 22 19.38 1.94 -1.25
C ASN A 22 18.14 2.01 -2.15
N LYS A 23 17.22 1.05 -2.06
CA LYS A 23 15.96 1.08 -2.82
C LYS A 23 15.08 2.29 -2.44
N ILE A 24 15.04 2.64 -1.16
CA ILE A 24 14.30 3.82 -0.69
C ILE A 24 14.95 5.11 -1.20
N GLU A 25 16.28 5.22 -1.12
CA GLU A 25 17.02 6.41 -1.58
C GLU A 25 16.90 6.62 -3.09
N LEU A 26 17.00 5.54 -3.88
CA LEU A 26 16.79 5.59 -5.32
C LEU A 26 15.37 6.07 -5.65
N PHE A 27 14.35 5.53 -4.97
CA PHE A 27 12.97 5.97 -5.17
C PHE A 27 12.78 7.44 -4.77
N ALA A 28 13.32 7.85 -3.62
CA ALA A 28 13.22 9.22 -3.14
C ALA A 28 13.86 10.22 -4.12
N GLY A 29 14.98 9.85 -4.76
CA GLY A 29 15.65 10.67 -5.78
C GLY A 29 14.83 10.84 -7.06
N THR A 30 13.94 9.90 -7.38
CA THR A 30 13.05 9.99 -8.56
C THR A 30 11.76 10.78 -8.30
N GLN A 31 11.40 11.00 -7.04
CA GLN A 31 10.11 11.55 -6.66
C GLN A 31 10.24 12.97 -6.12
N GLU A 32 9.81 13.96 -6.90
CA GLU A 32 9.96 15.40 -6.58
C GLU A 32 9.33 15.78 -5.23
N ASP A 33 8.07 15.38 -4.99
CA ASP A 33 7.33 15.68 -3.75
C ASP A 33 7.63 14.74 -2.57
N PHE A 34 8.69 13.93 -2.64
CA PHE A 34 8.96 12.92 -1.63
C PHE A 34 9.00 13.46 -0.19
N PRO A 35 9.68 14.59 0.13
CA PRO A 35 9.71 15.12 1.50
C PRO A 35 8.32 15.48 2.05
N THR A 36 7.48 16.09 1.20
CA THR A 36 6.10 16.47 1.56
C THR A 36 5.24 15.24 1.80
N LEU A 37 5.37 14.22 0.93
CA LEU A 37 4.67 12.94 1.09
C LEU A 37 5.11 12.20 2.35
N LEU A 38 6.40 12.19 2.65
CA LEU A 38 6.98 11.59 3.85
C LEU A 38 6.43 12.23 5.13
N PHE A 39 6.35 13.57 5.15
CA PHE A 39 5.77 14.30 6.27
C PHE A 39 4.28 13.97 6.48
N LYS A 40 3.50 13.92 5.40
CA LYS A 40 2.09 13.51 5.44
C LYS A 40 1.93 12.07 5.95
N ALA A 41 2.76 11.15 5.48
CA ALA A 41 2.73 9.75 5.91
C ALA A 41 3.07 9.59 7.39
N ARG A 42 4.09 10.29 7.90
CA ARG A 42 4.44 10.29 9.32
C ARG A 42 3.28 10.80 10.18
N LYS A 43 2.69 11.95 9.81
CA LYS A 43 1.49 12.49 10.50
C LYS A 43 0.34 11.49 10.53
N TYR A 44 0.08 10.83 9.39
CA TYR A 44 -0.97 9.83 9.28
C TYR A 44 -0.72 8.61 10.19
N LEU A 45 0.50 8.07 10.20
CA LEU A 45 0.85 6.92 11.04
C LEU A 45 0.77 7.25 12.53
N ILE A 46 1.22 8.44 12.95
CA ILE A 46 1.09 8.90 14.33
C ILE A 46 -0.39 8.99 14.73
N ALA A 47 -1.22 9.63 13.89
CA ALA A 47 -2.67 9.73 14.16
C ALA A 47 -3.34 8.35 14.26
N ARG A 48 -2.88 7.37 13.47
CA ARG A 48 -3.34 5.98 13.56
C ARG A 48 -2.81 5.25 14.80
N GLY A 49 -1.57 5.50 15.21
CA GLY A 49 -0.98 4.88 16.41
C GLY A 49 -1.59 5.40 17.71
N LYS A 50 -2.18 6.60 17.68
CA LYS A 50 -2.91 7.21 18.81
C LYS A 50 -4.32 6.61 19.02
N LEU A 51 -4.78 5.70 18.16
CA LEU A 51 -5.88 4.82 18.54
C LEU A 51 -5.36 3.89 19.62
N ASP A 52 -5.92 3.99 20.83
CA ASP A 52 -5.65 3.06 21.92
C ASP A 52 -5.94 1.63 21.45
N TRP A 53 -4.88 0.89 21.11
CA TRP A 53 -4.97 -0.53 20.75
C TRP A 53 -5.35 -1.42 21.95
N THR A 54 -5.43 -0.84 23.15
CA THR A 54 -5.87 -1.48 24.40
C THR A 54 -7.38 -1.60 24.52
N ASP A 55 -8.17 -0.95 23.65
CA ASP A 55 -9.62 -1.10 23.67
C ASP A 55 -10.10 -2.06 22.56
N SER A 56 -10.27 -3.33 22.95
CA SER A 56 -11.19 -4.32 22.39
C SER A 56 -10.93 -4.87 20.95
N PRO A 57 -10.92 -6.21 20.76
CA PRO A 57 -10.75 -6.86 19.45
C PRO A 57 -12.04 -6.79 18.63
N GLY A 58 -12.45 -5.60 18.20
CA GLY A 58 -13.72 -5.43 17.49
C GLY A 58 -13.87 -4.17 16.65
N THR A 59 -13.08 -3.13 16.89
CA THR A 59 -13.21 -1.89 16.11
C THR A 59 -11.91 -1.55 15.43
N VAL A 60 -11.60 -2.31 14.38
CA VAL A 60 -10.73 -1.82 13.31
C VAL A 60 -11.42 -0.53 12.81
N PRO A 61 -10.80 0.67 12.91
CA PRO A 61 -11.30 1.82 12.20
C PRO A 61 -11.44 1.40 10.75
N PRO A 62 -12.59 1.66 10.09
CA PRO A 62 -12.74 1.25 8.72
C PRO A 62 -11.57 1.86 7.99
N LEU A 63 -10.72 0.98 7.45
CA LEU A 63 -9.88 1.31 6.33
C LEU A 63 -10.88 1.78 5.28
N ARG A 64 -11.20 3.07 5.29
CA ARG A 64 -11.90 3.74 4.21
C ARG A 64 -10.90 3.66 3.07
N ARG A 65 -10.84 2.47 2.46
CA ARG A 65 -10.78 2.30 1.01
C ARG A 65 -11.52 3.51 0.48
N SER A 66 -10.82 4.34 -0.25
CA SER A 66 -11.41 5.50 -0.90
C SER A 66 -12.59 5.00 -1.74
N ASP A 67 -13.79 5.02 -1.18
CA ASP A 67 -15.06 4.70 -1.84
C ASP A 67 -15.49 5.84 -2.78
N THR A 68 -14.53 6.55 -3.36
CA THR A 68 -14.73 7.31 -4.60
C THR A 68 -14.37 6.49 -5.83
N LEU A 69 -13.99 5.22 -5.65
CA LEU A 69 -14.16 4.22 -6.68
C LEU A 69 -15.66 3.98 -6.87
N VAL A 70 -16.27 4.82 -7.73
CA VAL A 70 -17.49 4.49 -8.44
C VAL A 70 -17.43 3.01 -8.76
N ARG A 71 -18.32 2.28 -8.11
CA ARG A 71 -18.55 0.87 -8.26
C ARG A 71 -18.50 0.53 -9.74
N SER A 72 -17.35 0.03 -10.21
CA SER A 72 -17.29 -0.78 -11.43
C SER A 72 -17.98 -2.09 -11.05
N ARG A 73 -19.31 -2.00 -11.03
CA ARG A 73 -20.23 -3.10 -10.82
C ARG A 73 -20.10 -3.96 -12.07
N LYS A 74 -18.99 -4.71 -12.17
CA LYS A 74 -18.95 -5.89 -13.03
C LYS A 74 -20.15 -6.72 -12.56
N PRO A 75 -21.18 -6.91 -13.38
CA PRO A 75 -22.36 -7.65 -12.95
C PRO A 75 -21.89 -9.02 -12.50
N SER A 76 -22.34 -9.45 -11.33
CA SER A 76 -22.02 -10.78 -10.81
C SER A 76 -22.47 -11.82 -11.85
N LEU A 77 -21.74 -12.92 -12.02
CA LEU A 77 -22.10 -13.99 -12.95
C LEU A 77 -23.57 -14.44 -12.73
N GLY A 78 -24.01 -14.49 -11.46
CA GLY A 78 -25.40 -14.78 -11.11
C GLY A 78 -26.40 -13.70 -11.57
N GLU A 79 -25.99 -12.43 -11.57
CA GLU A 79 -26.78 -11.29 -12.06
C GLU A 79 -26.89 -11.32 -13.60
N LEU A 80 -25.85 -11.81 -14.29
CA LEU A 80 -25.86 -12.03 -15.74
C LEU A 80 -26.79 -13.20 -16.13
N ILE A 81 -26.76 -14.29 -15.35
CA ILE A 81 -27.63 -15.46 -15.54
C ILE A 81 -29.10 -15.09 -15.29
N LEU A 82 -29.40 -14.31 -14.25
CA LEU A 82 -30.76 -13.82 -13.95
C LEU A 82 -31.32 -12.89 -15.04
N ARG A 83 -30.46 -12.08 -15.69
CA ARG A 83 -30.87 -11.30 -16.86
C ARG A 83 -31.14 -12.19 -18.07
N HIS A 84 -30.38 -13.26 -18.22
CA HIS A 84 -30.53 -14.21 -19.33
C HIS A 84 -31.84 -15.00 -19.25
N THR A 85 -32.34 -15.30 -18.04
CA THR A 85 -33.57 -16.09 -17.87
C THR A 85 -34.86 -15.28 -18.01
N HIS A 86 -34.84 -13.96 -17.76
CA HIS A 86 -36.03 -13.11 -17.82
C HIS A 86 -36.13 -12.16 -19.03
N SER A 87 -35.17 -12.20 -19.97
CA SER A 87 -35.10 -11.23 -21.08
C SER A 87 -35.03 -11.78 -22.52
N PRO A 88 -35.77 -12.84 -22.93
CA PRO A 88 -35.84 -13.17 -24.36
C PRO A 88 -36.55 -12.08 -25.19
N THR A 89 -37.60 -11.45 -24.65
CA THR A 89 -38.47 -10.50 -25.37
C THR A 89 -37.98 -9.05 -25.31
N ARG A 90 -37.50 -8.60 -24.15
CA ARG A 90 -36.99 -7.23 -23.95
C ARG A 90 -35.65 -6.99 -24.68
N ALA A 91 -34.76 -7.98 -24.72
CA ALA A 91 -33.50 -7.89 -25.46
C ALA A 91 -33.74 -7.82 -26.97
N ARG A 92 -34.76 -8.54 -27.48
CA ARG A 92 -35.15 -8.52 -28.89
C ARG A 92 -35.75 -7.18 -29.30
N GLN A 93 -36.60 -6.58 -28.46
CA GLN A 93 -37.11 -5.22 -28.67
C GLN A 93 -35.98 -4.18 -28.58
N ALA A 94 -35.09 -4.26 -27.59
CA ALA A 94 -33.95 -3.34 -27.49
C ALA A 94 -33.00 -3.46 -28.69
N ALA A 95 -32.75 -4.68 -29.19
CA ALA A 95 -31.96 -4.91 -30.40
C ALA A 95 -32.65 -4.34 -31.66
N GLN A 96 -33.99 -4.45 -31.76
CA GLN A 96 -34.75 -3.81 -32.85
C GLN A 96 -34.69 -2.29 -32.80
N HIS A 97 -34.76 -1.69 -31.61
CA HIS A 97 -34.59 -0.24 -31.44
C HIS A 97 -33.14 0.21 -31.69
N ALA A 98 -32.14 -0.59 -31.32
CA ALA A 98 -30.73 -0.31 -31.60
C ALA A 98 -30.38 -0.43 -33.09
N LEU A 99 -30.96 -1.40 -33.82
CA LEU A 99 -30.80 -1.52 -35.28
C LEU A 99 -31.41 -0.34 -36.04
N LYS A 100 -32.44 0.32 -35.49
CA LYS A 100 -32.94 1.60 -36.02
C LYS A 100 -31.92 2.74 -35.87
N GLN A 101 -31.16 2.77 -34.77
CA GLN A 101 -30.13 3.79 -34.54
C GLN A 101 -28.81 3.53 -35.27
N VAL A 102 -28.54 2.30 -35.70
CA VAL A 102 -27.41 1.98 -36.60
C VAL A 102 -27.59 2.65 -37.97
N ARG A 103 -28.83 2.92 -38.39
CA ARG A 103 -29.13 3.63 -39.65
C ARG A 103 -28.83 5.14 -39.59
N GLU A 104 -28.61 5.71 -38.41
CA GLU A 104 -28.31 7.15 -38.20
C GLU A 104 -26.83 7.44 -37.88
N GLY A 105 -25.93 6.45 -37.99
CA GLY A 105 -24.48 6.70 -38.04
C GLY A 105 -23.77 7.09 -36.74
N GLN A 106 -24.43 7.01 -35.57
CA GLN A 106 -23.85 7.49 -34.30
C GLN A 106 -23.16 6.42 -33.43
N VAL A 107 -23.10 5.16 -33.87
CA VAL A 107 -22.62 4.02 -33.04
C VAL A 107 -21.09 3.90 -32.98
N LEU A 108 -20.33 4.72 -33.72
CA LEU A 108 -18.86 4.68 -33.68
C LEU A 108 -18.25 5.37 -32.44
N HIS A 109 -19.00 6.17 -31.67
CA HIS A 109 -18.46 6.89 -30.51
C HIS A 109 -18.42 6.02 -29.23
N ALA A 110 -19.27 4.99 -29.09
CA ALA A 110 -19.34 4.19 -27.87
C ALA A 110 -18.20 3.15 -27.75
N LEU A 111 -17.58 2.76 -28.86
CA LEU A 111 -16.52 1.74 -28.90
C LEU A 111 -15.11 2.29 -28.61
N THR A 112 -14.93 3.62 -28.62
CA THR A 112 -13.65 4.29 -28.31
C THR A 112 -13.43 4.54 -26.82
N GLY A 113 -14.43 4.28 -25.96
CA GLY A 113 -14.37 4.50 -24.50
C GLY A 113 -13.50 3.53 -23.70
N SER A 114 -12.93 2.50 -24.34
CA SER A 114 -12.06 1.50 -23.70
C SER A 114 -10.68 2.05 -23.27
N SER A 115 -10.23 3.17 -23.85
CA SER A 115 -8.95 3.81 -23.53
C SER A 115 -8.95 4.53 -22.17
N MET A 116 -10.08 5.10 -21.74
CA MET A 116 -10.14 5.90 -20.51
C MET A 116 -10.02 5.05 -19.22
N PHE A 117 -10.52 3.81 -19.22
CA PHE A 117 -10.45 2.94 -18.05
C PHE A 117 -9.05 2.36 -17.81
N LYS A 118 -8.25 2.17 -18.86
CA LYS A 118 -6.89 1.62 -18.77
C LYS A 118 -5.93 2.62 -18.10
N SER A 119 -6.00 3.88 -18.54
CA SER A 119 -5.19 4.98 -17.96
C SER A 119 -5.50 5.27 -16.49
N SER A 120 -6.76 5.07 -16.06
CA SER A 120 -7.16 5.25 -14.66
C SER A 120 -6.55 4.17 -13.77
N ALA A 121 -6.58 2.91 -14.20
CA ALA A 121 -5.99 1.80 -13.45
C ALA A 121 -4.46 1.91 -13.34
N GLU A 122 -3.79 2.37 -14.39
CA GLU A 122 -2.35 2.61 -14.40
C GLU A 122 -1.95 3.72 -13.42
N LYS A 123 -2.68 4.85 -13.42
CA LYS A 123 -2.48 5.94 -12.46
C LYS A 123 -2.73 5.51 -11.01
N GLN A 124 -3.72 4.64 -10.78
CA GLN A 124 -3.99 4.10 -9.45
C GLN A 124 -2.88 3.18 -8.96
N ASN A 125 -2.37 2.31 -9.83
CA ASN A 125 -1.23 1.46 -9.47
C ASN A 125 0.00 2.30 -9.13
N GLU A 126 0.25 3.36 -9.88
CA GLU A 126 1.38 4.25 -9.61
C GLU A 126 1.23 4.97 -8.27
N ALA A 127 0.05 5.55 -8.00
CA ALA A 127 -0.22 6.18 -6.71
C ALA A 127 -0.06 5.21 -5.52
N LEU A 128 -0.42 3.93 -5.70
CA LEU A 128 -0.21 2.90 -4.68
C LEU A 128 1.28 2.58 -4.49
N ARG A 129 2.07 2.49 -5.56
CA ARG A 129 3.53 2.29 -5.47
C ARG A 129 4.19 3.42 -4.70
N VAL A 130 3.84 4.67 -5.02
CA VAL A 130 4.35 5.85 -4.33
C VAL A 130 3.99 5.81 -2.85
N LYS A 131 2.71 5.57 -2.51
CA LYS A 131 2.28 5.49 -1.10
C LYS A 131 3.03 4.39 -0.34
N ASN A 132 3.19 3.21 -0.94
CA ASN A 132 3.89 2.10 -0.31
C ASN A 132 5.36 2.44 -0.07
N ALA A 133 6.06 2.99 -1.07
CA ALA A 133 7.46 3.37 -0.93
C ALA A 133 7.67 4.44 0.15
N VAL A 134 6.78 5.43 0.22
CA VAL A 134 6.80 6.47 1.26
C VAL A 134 6.56 5.87 2.65
N TYR A 135 5.60 4.95 2.81
CA TYR A 135 5.40 4.27 4.10
C TYR A 135 6.58 3.39 4.48
N CYS A 136 7.18 2.67 3.53
CA CYS A 136 8.39 1.89 3.75
C CYS A 136 9.52 2.77 4.30
N ALA A 137 9.69 3.98 3.77
CA ALA A 137 10.70 4.92 4.26
C ALA A 137 10.48 5.33 5.72
N VAL A 138 9.22 5.61 6.11
CA VAL A 138 8.88 5.94 7.50
C VAL A 138 9.15 4.75 8.42
N ILE A 139 8.61 3.57 8.07
CA ILE A 139 8.73 2.36 8.89
C ILE A 139 10.19 1.93 9.03
N PHE A 140 10.95 1.94 7.94
CA PHE A 140 12.36 1.58 7.95
C PHE A 140 13.18 2.49 8.88
N THR A 141 12.86 3.78 8.90
CA THR A 141 13.54 4.73 9.80
C THR A 141 13.25 4.42 11.27
N GLU A 142 11.99 4.15 11.63
CA GLU A 142 11.65 3.83 13.02
C GLU A 142 12.20 2.45 13.43
N PHE A 143 12.17 1.47 12.53
CA PHE A 143 12.79 0.16 12.72
C PHE A 143 14.29 0.27 13.03
N LEU A 144 15.03 1.10 12.28
CA LEU A 144 16.45 1.31 12.54
C LEU A 144 16.71 1.95 13.92
N LYS A 145 15.82 2.82 14.40
CA LYS A 145 15.94 3.40 15.75
C LYS A 145 15.71 2.36 16.82
N GLU A 146 14.69 1.51 16.69
CA GLU A 146 14.44 0.42 17.62
C GLU A 146 15.59 -0.58 17.62
N LEU A 147 16.10 -0.95 16.43
CA LEU A 147 17.27 -1.80 16.30
C LEU A 147 18.50 -1.20 17.00
N ALA A 148 18.74 0.10 16.81
CA ALA A 148 19.84 0.81 17.47
C ALA A 148 19.64 0.86 19.00
N ALA A 149 18.42 1.11 19.48
CA ALA A 149 18.11 1.11 20.90
C ALA A 149 18.36 -0.26 21.55
N ILE A 150 17.90 -1.35 20.91
CA ILE A 150 18.13 -2.73 21.37
C ILE A 150 19.62 -3.06 21.36
N ALA A 151 20.33 -2.69 20.29
CA ALA A 151 21.76 -2.89 20.20
C ALA A 151 22.53 -2.15 21.30
N GLN A 152 22.10 -0.93 21.63
CA GLN A 152 22.69 -0.12 22.70
C GLN A 152 22.37 -0.69 24.09
N GLU A 153 21.13 -1.08 24.36
CA GLU A 153 20.75 -1.71 25.65
C GLU A 153 21.63 -2.92 25.97
N HIS A 154 22.02 -3.68 24.95
CA HIS A 154 22.80 -4.90 25.13
C HIS A 154 24.30 -4.74 24.86
N SER A 155 24.77 -3.60 24.36
CA SER A 155 26.22 -3.31 24.24
C SER A 155 26.86 -2.92 25.58
N VAL A 156 26.06 -2.52 26.57
CA VAL A 156 26.53 -2.10 27.90
C VAL A 156 26.80 -3.27 28.88
N THR A 157 26.50 -4.51 28.51
CA THR A 157 26.81 -5.69 29.34
C THR A 157 28.06 -6.41 28.85
N SER A 158 29.22 -5.75 28.98
CA SER A 158 30.51 -6.43 29.01
C SER A 158 31.11 -6.22 30.40
N PRO A 159 31.11 -7.24 31.29
CA PRO A 159 31.69 -7.11 32.63
C PRO A 159 33.23 -7.14 32.64
N PHE A 160 33.91 -6.86 31.52
CA PHE A 160 35.35 -7.06 31.37
C PHE A 160 36.19 -5.77 31.35
N LEU A 161 35.75 -4.69 32.00
CA LEU A 161 36.58 -3.49 32.21
C LEU A 161 36.56 -2.99 33.66
N LEU A 162 36.66 -3.91 34.63
CA LEU A 162 37.09 -3.60 36.00
C LEU A 162 37.90 -4.77 36.56
N GLU A 163 39.07 -5.05 36.00
CA GLU A 163 40.22 -5.54 36.76
C GLU A 163 41.49 -5.08 36.05
N GLY A 164 42.39 -4.43 36.80
CA GLY A 164 43.73 -4.05 36.33
C GLY A 164 44.04 -2.56 36.29
N SER A 165 43.75 -1.82 37.36
CA SER A 165 44.48 -0.57 37.66
C SER A 165 44.61 -0.41 39.16
N GLU A 166 45.18 -1.42 39.83
CA GLU A 166 45.75 -1.30 41.16
C GLU A 166 47.08 -2.07 41.16
N GLU A 167 48.12 -1.39 41.64
CA GLU A 167 49.55 -1.76 41.82
C GLU A 167 50.52 -1.62 40.64
#